data_AF-A0A0M3HYV2-F1
#
_entry.id   AF-A0A0M3HYV2-F1
#
_cell.length_a   1.000
_cell.length_b   1.000
_cell.length_c   1.000
_cell.angle_alpha   90.00
_cell.angle_beta   90.00
_cell.angle_gamma   90.00
#
_symmetry.space_group_name_H-M   'P 1'
#
loop_
_entity.id
_entity.type
_entity.pdbx_description
1 polymer ?
#
loop_
_entity_poly.entity_id
_entity_poly.type
_entity_poly.pdbx_seq_one_letter_code
_entity_poly.pdbx_strand_id
1 'polypeptide(L)'
;MGTLKLLDTFINEPLQICDLRFDNLGLSADYPKRFMVLDASKLYTQSRLNALLTTRTCTNDTDCPILDCLSQCNLTTGYCTGRINHNVQVFCTNLLPQLFGDNWSRSDQYLAACDTSVPFEQRIARLRLNWAWLLPEV
;
A
#
# COMPACT_ATOMS: atom_id res chain seq x y z
N MET A 1 8.92 -9.12 -0.10
CA MET A 1 8.15 -7.88 -0.32
C MET A 1 8.03 -7.50 -1.82
N GLY A 2 8.12 -8.45 -2.75
CA GLY A 2 8.10 -8.12 -4.18
C GLY A 2 6.75 -7.66 -4.73
N THR A 3 5.65 -8.01 -4.09
CA THR A 3 4.31 -7.48 -4.43
C THR A 3 4.27 -5.96 -4.26
N LEU A 4 4.80 -5.43 -3.15
CA LEU A 4 4.86 -3.98 -2.93
C LEU A 4 5.75 -3.28 -3.97
N LYS A 5 6.86 -3.91 -4.41
CA LYS A 5 7.67 -3.40 -5.52
C LYS A 5 6.84 -3.29 -6.79
N LEU A 6 6.13 -4.36 -7.15
CA LEU A 6 5.29 -4.39 -8.35
C LEU A 6 4.18 -3.32 -8.31
N LEU A 7 3.59 -3.08 -7.15
CA LEU A 7 2.60 -2.01 -6.98
C LEU A 7 3.22 -0.61 -7.16
N ASP A 8 4.45 -0.37 -6.68
CA ASP A 8 5.15 0.92 -6.79
C ASP A 8 5.67 1.19 -8.22
N THR A 9 6.12 0.16 -8.93
CA THR A 9 6.81 0.29 -10.22
C THR A 9 5.97 -0.19 -11.42
N PHE A 10 4.64 -0.17 -11.30
CA PHE A 10 3.77 -0.63 -12.38
C PHE A 10 3.84 0.32 -13.58
N ILE A 11 4.30 -0.19 -14.73
CA ILE A 11 4.37 0.43 -16.07
C ILE A 11 4.41 1.97 -16.06
N ASN A 12 3.25 2.63 -16.14
CA ASN A 12 3.12 4.09 -16.31
C ASN A 12 2.77 4.83 -15.01
N GLU A 13 2.14 4.14 -14.05
CA GLU A 13 1.75 4.71 -12.78
C GLU A 13 1.53 3.60 -11.73
N PRO A 14 1.80 3.87 -10.45
CA PRO A 14 1.70 2.85 -9.41
C PRO A 14 0.27 2.34 -9.24
N LEU A 15 0.17 1.04 -8.98
CA LEU A 15 -1.08 0.41 -8.59
C LEU A 15 -1.38 0.67 -7.12
N GLN A 16 -2.62 1.01 -6.82
CA GLN A 16 -3.14 1.31 -5.51
C GLN A 16 -4.07 0.18 -5.09
N ILE A 17 -3.68 -0.56 -4.06
CA ILE A 17 -4.55 -1.57 -3.46
C ILE A 17 -5.27 -0.96 -2.26
N CYS A 18 -6.59 -1.10 -2.26
CA CYS A 18 -7.47 -0.56 -1.23
C CYS A 18 -8.13 -1.65 -0.38
N ASP A 19 -7.87 -2.93 -0.62
CA ASP A 19 -8.34 -4.04 0.23
C ASP A 19 -7.23 -5.08 0.40
N LEU A 20 -6.19 -4.68 1.13
CA LEU A 20 -5.01 -5.52 1.38
C LEU A 20 -5.19 -6.29 2.69
N ARG A 21 -5.52 -7.56 2.55
CA ARG A 21 -5.66 -8.53 3.63
C ARG A 21 -5.09 -9.87 3.20
N PHE A 22 -4.73 -10.73 4.17
CA PHE A 22 -4.07 -12.00 3.86
C PHE A 22 -4.95 -12.96 3.04
N ASP A 23 -6.27 -12.93 3.23
CA ASP A 23 -7.26 -13.71 2.47
C ASP A 23 -7.38 -13.30 0.99
N ASN A 24 -7.02 -12.05 0.66
CA ASN A 24 -6.97 -11.56 -0.73
C ASN A 24 -5.62 -11.84 -1.42
N LEU A 25 -4.71 -12.53 -0.73
CA LEU A 25 -3.36 -12.84 -1.21
C LEU A 25 -3.10 -14.34 -1.26
N GLY A 26 -2.25 -14.75 -2.20
CA GLY A 26 -1.81 -16.14 -2.36
C GLY A 26 -0.29 -16.24 -2.34
N LEU A 27 0.21 -17.41 -1.97
CA LEU A 27 1.62 -17.77 -2.11
C LEU A 27 1.78 -18.67 -3.33
N SER A 28 2.69 -18.30 -4.23
CA SER A 28 3.07 -19.15 -5.36
C SER A 28 4.29 -19.98 -4.98
N ALA A 29 4.27 -21.27 -5.36
CA ALA A 29 5.45 -22.13 -5.27
C ALA A 29 6.59 -21.62 -6.18
N ASP A 30 6.25 -21.05 -7.33
CA ASP A 30 7.21 -20.54 -8.31
C ASP A 30 7.78 -19.17 -7.91
N TYR A 31 7.04 -18.40 -7.09
CA TYR A 31 7.43 -17.06 -6.63
C TYR A 31 7.36 -16.92 -5.10
N PRO A 32 8.21 -17.63 -4.34
CA PRO A 32 8.11 -17.72 -2.88
C PRO A 32 8.34 -16.39 -2.14
N LYS A 33 8.84 -15.35 -2.81
CA LYS A 33 9.10 -14.01 -2.24
C LYS A 33 8.05 -12.96 -2.60
N ARG A 34 6.98 -13.36 -3.30
CA ARG A 34 5.90 -12.49 -3.79
C ARG A 34 4.55 -13.08 -3.38
N PHE A 35 3.70 -12.25 -2.78
CA PHE A 35 2.27 -12.56 -2.72
C PHE A 35 1.66 -12.33 -4.10
N MET A 36 0.90 -13.30 -4.58
CA MET A 36 -0.02 -13.12 -5.70
C MET A 36 -1.27 -12.42 -5.20
N VAL A 37 -1.80 -11.47 -5.98
CA VAL A 37 -3.10 -10.85 -5.68
C VAL A 37 -4.19 -11.78 -6.20
N LEU A 38 -5.06 -12.26 -5.30
CA LEU A 38 -6.18 -13.15 -5.65
C LEU A 38 -7.47 -12.37 -5.90
N ASP A 39 -7.69 -11.30 -5.14
CA ASP A 39 -8.80 -10.35 -5.35
C ASP A 39 -8.26 -8.99 -5.80
N ALA A 40 -8.58 -8.62 -7.03
CA ALA A 40 -8.20 -7.35 -7.65
C ALA A 40 -9.39 -6.37 -7.79
N SER A 41 -10.54 -6.63 -7.16
CA SER A 41 -11.73 -5.78 -7.26
C SER A 41 -11.54 -4.37 -6.67
N LYS A 42 -10.58 -4.23 -5.74
CA LYS A 42 -10.16 -2.97 -5.11
C LYS A 42 -8.71 -2.60 -5.46
N LEU A 43 -8.28 -2.97 -6.67
CA LEU A 43 -7.00 -2.60 -7.24
C LEU A 43 -7.22 -1.58 -8.35
N TYR A 44 -6.52 -0.45 -8.26
CA TYR A 44 -6.69 0.67 -9.18
C TYR A 44 -5.34 1.17 -9.65
N THR A 45 -5.29 1.82 -10.81
CA THR A 45 -4.19 2.74 -11.08
C THR A 45 -4.34 4.00 -10.23
N GLN A 46 -3.25 4.74 -9.99
CA GLN A 46 -3.30 5.96 -9.18
C GLN A 46 -4.31 6.99 -9.72
N SER A 47 -4.30 7.24 -11.02
CA SER A 47 -5.23 8.15 -11.69
C SER A 47 -6.69 7.70 -11.51
N ARG A 48 -6.97 6.41 -11.68
CA ARG A 48 -8.31 5.86 -11.50
C ARG A 48 -8.79 5.99 -10.06
N LEU A 49 -7.95 5.70 -9.08
CA LEU A 49 -8.30 5.86 -7.67
C LEU A 49 -8.56 7.33 -7.33
N ASN A 50 -7.70 8.24 -7.79
CA ASN A 50 -7.88 9.67 -7.54
C ASN A 50 -9.19 10.19 -8.15
N ALA A 51 -9.57 9.75 -9.35
CA ALA A 51 -10.86 10.09 -9.94
C ALA A 51 -12.05 9.55 -9.12
N LEU A 52 -11.93 8.32 -8.59
CA LEU A 52 -12.96 7.74 -7.72
C LEU A 52 -13.09 8.47 -6.40
N LEU A 53 -11.99 8.89 -5.78
CA LEU A 53 -12.02 9.62 -4.51
C LEU A 53 -12.55 11.04 -4.69
N THR A 54 -11.98 11.80 -5.63
CA THR A 54 -12.28 13.24 -5.79
C THR A 54 -13.68 13.56 -6.31
N THR A 55 -14.40 12.58 -6.86
CA THR A 55 -15.80 12.73 -7.28
C THR A 55 -16.79 12.49 -6.13
N ARG A 56 -16.33 12.01 -4.96
CA ARG A 56 -17.19 11.73 -3.80
C ARG A 56 -17.44 13.00 -3.01
N THR A 57 -18.71 13.26 -2.72
CA THR A 57 -19.12 14.29 -1.76
C THR A 57 -18.91 13.81 -0.33
N CYS A 58 -18.60 14.72 0.58
CA CYS A 58 -18.36 14.40 1.99
C CYS A 58 -18.79 15.55 2.92
N THR A 59 -19.05 15.20 4.16
CA THR A 59 -19.29 16.15 5.27
C THR A 59 -18.17 16.12 6.30
N ASN A 60 -17.43 15.02 6.38
CA ASN A 60 -16.30 14.81 7.27
C ASN A 60 -15.36 13.75 6.69
N ASP A 61 -14.18 13.59 7.29
CA ASP A 61 -13.14 12.68 6.79
C ASP A 61 -13.55 11.21 6.75
N THR A 62 -14.53 10.76 7.54
CA THR A 62 -14.94 9.34 7.58
C THR A 62 -15.76 8.92 6.36
N ASP A 63 -16.26 9.87 5.57
CA ASP A 63 -17.05 9.61 4.36
C ASP A 63 -16.17 9.23 3.15
N CYS A 64 -14.88 9.57 3.21
CA CYS A 64 -13.95 9.57 2.08
C CYS A 64 -13.17 8.27 1.83
N PRO A 65 -12.80 7.46 2.83
CA PRO A 65 -12.02 6.27 2.60
C PRO A 65 -12.71 5.27 1.68
N ILE A 66 -11.92 4.64 0.81
CA ILE A 66 -12.30 3.41 0.12
C ILE A 66 -11.53 2.30 0.81
N LEU A 67 -12.15 1.67 1.81
CA LEU A 67 -11.52 0.63 2.63
C LEU A 67 -10.14 1.11 3.16
N ASP A 68 -9.04 0.49 2.74
CA ASP A 68 -7.69 0.81 3.20
C ASP A 68 -7.08 2.09 2.57
N CYS A 69 -7.69 2.61 1.51
CA CYS A 69 -7.26 3.84 0.88
C CYS A 69 -7.89 5.04 1.60
N LEU A 70 -7.11 5.67 2.46
CA LEU A 70 -7.52 6.83 3.23
C LEU A 70 -7.53 8.08 2.35
N SER A 71 -8.49 8.96 2.61
CA SER A 71 -8.66 10.27 1.98
C SER A 71 -9.31 11.20 2.99
N GLN A 72 -9.21 12.52 2.77
CA GLN A 72 -9.80 13.54 3.64
C GLN A 72 -10.93 14.26 2.94
N CYS A 73 -11.81 14.90 3.72
CA CYS A 73 -12.85 15.76 3.22
C CYS A 73 -12.34 17.20 3.12
N ASN A 74 -12.42 17.79 1.92
CA ASN A 74 -12.22 19.22 1.78
C ASN A 74 -13.55 19.93 2.08
N LEU A 75 -13.71 20.38 3.34
CA LEU A 75 -14.92 21.05 3.84
C LEU A 75 -15.28 22.33 3.09
N THR A 76 -14.33 22.97 2.41
CA THR A 76 -14.60 24.17 1.58
C THR A 76 -15.32 23.80 0.30
N THR A 77 -14.96 22.66 -0.32
CA THR A 77 -15.56 22.20 -1.58
C THR A 77 -16.72 21.22 -1.39
N GLY A 78 -16.76 20.53 -0.26
CA GLY A 78 -17.67 19.42 0.00
C GLY A 78 -17.29 18.10 -0.70
N TYR A 79 -16.05 17.98 -1.20
CA TYR A 79 -15.54 16.80 -1.90
C TYR A 79 -14.31 16.20 -1.22
N CYS A 80 -14.12 14.90 -1.42
CA CYS A 80 -12.94 14.20 -0.93
C CYS A 80 -11.68 14.58 -1.71
N THR A 81 -10.52 14.45 -1.06
CA THR A 81 -9.20 14.63 -1.66
C THR A 81 -8.74 13.36 -2.39
N GLY A 82 -7.48 13.35 -2.85
CA GLY A 82 -6.83 12.12 -3.28
C GLY A 82 -6.39 11.26 -2.10
N ARG A 83 -5.84 10.07 -2.40
CA ARG A 83 -5.33 9.16 -1.37
C ARG A 83 -4.20 9.83 -0.56
N ILE A 84 -4.28 9.74 0.77
CA ILE A 84 -3.28 10.34 1.68
C ILE A 84 -2.29 9.33 2.27
N ASN A 85 -2.60 8.04 2.22
CA ASN A 85 -1.73 6.96 2.68
C ASN A 85 -1.16 6.16 1.51
N HIS A 86 -0.17 5.31 1.77
CA HIS A 86 0.52 4.52 0.75
C HIS A 86 0.32 3.02 0.98
N ASN A 87 0.50 2.21 -0.08
CA ASN A 87 0.41 0.74 0.01
C ASN A 87 1.32 0.15 1.10
N VAL A 88 2.51 0.74 1.32
CA VAL A 88 3.43 0.29 2.38
C VAL A 88 2.82 0.51 3.77
N GLN A 89 2.17 1.64 4.00
CA GLN A 89 1.50 1.89 5.28
C GLN A 89 0.36 0.89 5.49
N VAL A 90 -0.46 0.64 4.46
CA VAL A 90 -1.52 -0.38 4.52
C VAL A 90 -0.94 -1.77 4.81
N PHE A 91 0.16 -2.15 4.15
CA PHE A 91 0.84 -3.41 4.43
C PHE A 91 1.29 -3.51 5.89
N CYS A 92 1.91 -2.46 6.42
CA CYS A 92 2.40 -2.42 7.79
C CYS A 92 1.27 -2.47 8.82
N THR A 93 0.12 -1.86 8.53
CA THR A 93 -1.03 -1.84 9.44
C THR A 93 -1.85 -3.13 9.36
N ASN A 94 -2.11 -3.64 8.16
CA ASN A 94 -3.06 -4.73 7.97
C ASN A 94 -2.38 -6.10 7.93
N LEU A 95 -1.26 -6.22 7.19
CA LEU A 95 -0.68 -7.52 6.89
C LEU A 95 0.41 -7.92 7.89
N LEU A 96 1.26 -6.98 8.29
CA LEU A 96 2.36 -7.25 9.22
C LEU A 96 1.88 -7.90 10.53
N PRO A 97 0.83 -7.41 11.21
CA PRO A 97 0.35 -8.02 12.45
C PRO A 97 -0.26 -9.40 12.22
N GLN A 98 -0.91 -9.64 11.06
CA GLN A 98 -1.48 -10.95 10.73
C GLN A 98 -0.40 -12.01 10.49
N LEU A 99 0.74 -11.61 9.92
CA LEU A 99 1.84 -12.51 9.58
C LEU A 99 2.79 -12.77 10.75
N PHE A 100 3.12 -11.73 11.51
CA PHE A 100 4.19 -11.77 12.49
C PHE A 100 3.73 -11.45 13.91
N GLY A 101 2.49 -10.98 14.10
CA GLY A 101 2.05 -10.39 15.36
C GLY A 101 3.01 -9.29 15.82
N ASP A 102 3.39 -9.33 17.09
CA ASP A 102 4.39 -8.43 17.67
C ASP A 102 5.85 -8.89 17.40
N ASN A 103 6.04 -10.06 16.79
CA ASN A 103 7.33 -10.71 16.59
C ASN A 103 7.91 -10.41 15.21
N TRP A 104 8.24 -9.15 14.96
CA TRP A 104 8.99 -8.73 13.77
C TRP A 104 10.26 -7.96 14.18
N SER A 105 11.29 -8.01 13.33
CA SER A 105 12.57 -7.35 13.61
C SER A 105 12.80 -6.17 12.66
N ARG A 106 13.28 -5.06 13.22
CA ARG A 106 13.83 -3.92 12.47
C ARG A 106 15.10 -4.27 11.69
N SER A 107 15.76 -5.37 12.03
CA SER A 107 16.93 -5.86 11.28
C SER A 107 16.55 -6.46 9.92
N ASP A 108 15.29 -6.86 9.73
CA ASP A 108 14.80 -7.21 8.41
C ASP A 108 14.65 -5.93 7.57
N GLN A 109 15.45 -5.83 6.51
CA GLN A 109 15.54 -4.64 5.67
C GLN A 109 14.23 -4.28 4.97
N TYR A 110 13.33 -5.25 4.78
CA TYR A 110 12.01 -5.03 4.20
C TYR A 110 11.02 -4.58 5.27
N LEU A 111 11.01 -5.23 6.44
CA LEU A 111 10.11 -4.88 7.53
C LEU A 111 10.50 -3.57 8.23
N ALA A 112 11.75 -3.12 8.09
CA ALA A 112 12.19 -1.79 8.52
C ALA A 112 11.37 -0.64 7.89
N ALA A 113 10.72 -0.88 6.74
CA ALA A 113 9.78 0.08 6.16
C ALA A 113 8.55 0.35 7.04
N CYS A 114 8.26 -0.51 8.02
CA CYS A 114 7.16 -0.39 8.97
C CYS A 114 7.57 0.30 10.29
N ASP A 115 8.84 0.65 10.49
CA ASP A 115 9.31 1.28 11.73
C ASP A 115 8.90 2.76 11.84
N THR A 116 7.80 3.04 12.54
CA THR A 116 7.25 4.40 12.67
C THR A 116 8.15 5.38 13.44
N SER A 117 9.24 4.92 14.07
CA SER A 117 10.24 5.80 14.67
C SER A 117 11.09 6.58 13.66
N VAL A 118 11.09 6.15 12.38
CA VAL A 118 11.82 6.78 11.28
C VAL A 118 10.85 7.50 10.33
N PRO A 119 11.19 8.71 9.83
CA PRO A 119 10.36 9.42 8.86
C PRO A 119 10.00 8.56 7.64
N PHE A 120 8.75 8.67 7.17
CA PHE A 120 8.22 7.85 6.07
C PHE A 120 9.09 7.92 4.80
N GLU A 121 9.49 9.12 4.39
CA GLU A 121 10.33 9.31 3.19
C GLU A 121 11.66 8.55 3.27
N GLN A 122 12.30 8.56 4.44
CA GLN A 122 13.56 7.82 4.64
C GLN A 122 13.35 6.31 4.57
N ARG A 123 12.22 5.83 5.11
CA ARG A 123 11.86 4.40 5.06
C ARG A 123 11.60 3.93 3.64
N ILE A 124 10.84 4.70 2.86
CA ILE A 124 10.54 4.37 1.47
C ILE A 124 11.80 4.44 0.59
N ALA A 125 12.67 5.43 0.80
CA ALA A 125 13.94 5.51 0.08
C ALA A 125 14.80 4.26 0.30
N ARG A 126 14.95 3.82 1.57
CA ARG A 126 15.67 2.58 1.91
C ARG A 126 15.01 1.34 1.29
N LEU A 127 13.69 1.27 1.34
CA LEU A 127 12.95 0.15 0.76
C LEU A 127 13.14 0.06 -0.75
N ARG A 128 13.06 1.18 -1.47
CA ARG A 128 13.31 1.26 -2.91
C ARG A 128 14.74 0.86 -3.28
N LEU A 129 15.72 1.28 -2.48
CA LEU A 129 17.10 0.79 -2.64
C LEU A 129 17.16 -0.73 -2.50
N ASN A 130 16.57 -1.32 -1.46
CA ASN A 130 16.55 -2.76 -1.28
C ASN A 130 15.88 -3.48 -2.46
N TRP A 131 14.78 -2.94 -3.00
CA TRP A 131 14.12 -3.46 -4.20
C TRP A 131 15.00 -3.43 -5.45
N ALA A 132 15.83 -2.41 -5.62
CA ALA A 132 16.75 -2.31 -6.74
C ALA A 132 17.87 -3.35 -6.66
N TRP A 133 18.40 -3.62 -5.46
CA TRP A 133 19.54 -4.51 -5.26
C TRP A 133 19.18 -5.99 -5.10
N LEU A 134 18.02 -6.30 -4.52
CA LEU A 134 17.75 -7.64 -3.98
C LEU A 134 16.55 -8.35 -4.62
N LEU A 135 15.74 -7.65 -5.41
CA LEU A 135 14.57 -8.23 -6.08
C LEU A 135 14.70 -8.07 -7.60
N PRO A 136 15.02 -9.14 -8.36
CA PRO A 136 15.02 -9.07 -9.81
C PRO A 136 13.64 -8.65 -10.34
N GLU A 137 13.64 -7.97 -11.48
CA GLU A 137 12.41 -7.54 -12.17
C GLU A 137 11.60 -8.73 -12.71
N VAL A 138 12.26 -9.88 -12.86
CA VAL A 138 11.69 -11.15 -13.35
C VAL A 138 11.49 -12.10 -12.19
#